data_AF-A0A2T2VHQ3-F1
#
_entry.id   AF-A0A2T2VHQ3-F1
#
_cell.length_a   1.000
_cell.length_b   1.000
_cell.length_c   1.000
_cell.angle_alpha   90.00
_cell.angle_beta   90.00
_cell.angle_gamma   90.00
#
_symmetry.space_group_name_H-M   'P 1'
#
loop_
_entity.id
_entity.type
_entity.pdbx_description
1 polymer ?
#
loop_
_entity_poly.entity_id
_entity_poly.type
_entity_poly.pdbx_seq_one_letter_code
_entity_poly.pdbx_strand_id
1 'polypeptide(L)'
;NGTDVPVEKIDPLASYHCTVTRQVPGTDTTFTPDETLTRRQALKSYTINNARMAFAEDEKGTLTPGKLADVTVLSDNILEIPADQIRDTQVDLTILGGEVVYQGKASSK
;
A
#
# COMPACT_ATOMS: atom_id res chain seq x y z
N ASN A 1 -6.75 2.29 -7.08
CA ASN A 1 -7.45 2.44 -5.79
C ASN A 1 -7.28 3.85 -5.29
N GLY A 2 -8.34 4.44 -4.73
CA GLY A 2 -8.32 5.72 -4.04
C GLY A 2 -8.85 5.57 -2.61
N THR A 3 -8.54 6.53 -1.74
CA THR A 3 -8.93 6.52 -0.31
C THR A 3 -10.13 7.42 0.00
N ASP A 4 -10.47 8.35 -0.89
CA ASP A 4 -11.54 9.35 -0.69
C ASP A 4 -11.35 10.26 0.53
N VAL A 5 -10.09 10.52 0.91
CA VAL A 5 -9.74 11.51 1.94
C VAL A 5 -10.22 12.90 1.50
N PRO A 6 -10.91 13.68 2.35
CA PRO A 6 -11.01 13.54 3.81
C PRO A 6 -12.27 12.82 4.33
N VAL A 7 -13.09 12.20 3.48
CA VAL A 7 -14.26 11.42 3.93
C VAL A 7 -13.80 10.26 4.81
N GLU A 8 -12.70 9.62 4.43
CA GLU A 8 -12.02 8.58 5.20
C GLU A 8 -10.75 9.09 5.89
N LYS A 9 -10.29 8.34 6.92
CA LYS A 9 -9.00 8.60 7.57
C LYS A 9 -7.84 8.29 6.62
N ILE A 10 -6.75 9.05 6.73
CA ILE A 10 -5.53 8.83 5.96
C ILE A 10 -4.77 7.63 6.55
N ASP A 11 -4.98 6.44 5.98
CA ASP A 11 -4.17 5.25 6.27
C ASP A 11 -4.10 4.31 5.03
N PRO A 12 -2.99 4.30 4.29
CA PRO A 12 -2.84 3.46 3.10
C PRO A 12 -2.76 1.96 3.43
N LEU A 13 -2.25 1.57 4.60
CA LEU A 13 -2.11 0.17 5.00
C LEU A 13 -3.44 -0.42 5.46
N ALA A 14 -4.25 0.36 6.18
CA ALA A 14 -5.64 -0.01 6.46
C ALA A 14 -6.47 -0.15 5.17
N SER A 15 -6.26 0.74 4.21
CA SER A 15 -6.93 0.67 2.90
C SER A 15 -6.49 -0.57 2.10
N TYR A 16 -5.19 -0.88 2.12
CA TYR A 16 -4.64 -2.09 1.50
C TYR A 16 -5.19 -3.36 2.17
N HIS A 17 -5.23 -3.41 3.50
CA HIS A 17 -5.86 -4.48 4.28
C HIS A 17 -7.32 -4.70 3.84
N CYS A 18 -8.11 -3.62 3.76
CA CYS A 18 -9.50 -3.70 3.32
C CYS A 18 -9.62 -4.24 1.88
N THR A 19 -8.71 -3.84 0.99
CA THR A 19 -8.68 -4.32 -0.41
C THR A 19 -8.48 -5.84 -0.50
N VAL A 20 -7.65 -6.43 0.38
CA VAL A 20 -7.32 -7.86 0.34
C VAL A 20 -8.21 -8.74 1.21
N THR A 21 -8.88 -8.17 2.23
CA THR A 21 -9.72 -8.93 3.16
C THR A 21 -11.22 -8.67 2.99
N ARG A 22 -11.59 -7.45 2.61
CA ARG A 22 -12.95 -6.89 2.67
C ARG A 22 -13.67 -7.23 3.98
N GLN A 23 -12.93 -7.28 5.09
CA GLN A 23 -13.45 -7.68 6.39
C GLN A 23 -14.44 -6.62 6.92
N VAL A 24 -15.63 -7.05 7.32
CA VAL A 24 -16.61 -6.19 7.99
C VAL A 24 -16.06 -5.84 9.38
N PRO A 25 -15.98 -4.54 9.74
CA PRO A 25 -15.40 -4.11 11.01
C PRO A 25 -15.99 -4.82 12.22
N GLY A 26 -15.12 -5.35 13.09
CA GLY A 26 -15.52 -6.03 14.33
C GLY A 26 -16.03 -7.46 14.15
N THR A 27 -15.89 -8.06 12.96
CA THR A 27 -16.35 -9.43 12.68
C THR A 27 -15.34 -10.19 11.82
N ASP A 28 -15.50 -11.50 11.73
CA ASP A 28 -14.74 -12.36 10.78
C ASP A 28 -15.46 -12.49 9.42
N THR A 29 -16.52 -11.71 9.19
CA THR A 29 -17.29 -11.75 7.94
C THR A 29 -16.56 -10.97 6.85
N THR A 30 -16.35 -11.60 5.69
CA THR A 30 -15.87 -10.93 4.49
C THR A 30 -17.05 -10.43 3.64
N PHE A 31 -17.07 -9.12 3.36
CA PHE A 31 -18.03 -8.51 2.45
C PHE A 31 -17.66 -8.81 1.00
N THR A 32 -18.57 -9.45 0.26
CA THR A 32 -18.37 -9.91 -1.14
C THR A 32 -17.02 -10.60 -1.38
N PRO A 33 -16.82 -11.82 -0.85
CA PRO A 33 -15.53 -12.53 -0.90
C PRO A 33 -14.93 -12.66 -2.30
N ASP A 34 -15.79 -12.84 -3.32
CA ASP A 34 -15.38 -12.97 -4.72
C ASP A 34 -14.76 -11.68 -5.30
N GLU A 35 -14.94 -10.53 -4.63
CA GLU A 35 -14.37 -9.23 -5.03
C GLU A 35 -13.08 -8.88 -4.26
N THR A 36 -12.57 -9.80 -3.43
CA THR A 36 -11.26 -9.62 -2.80
C THR A 36 -10.16 -9.65 -3.85
N LEU A 37 -9.16 -8.79 -3.69
CA LEU A 37 -7.97 -8.82 -4.55
C LEU A 37 -6.88 -9.66 -3.91
N THR A 38 -6.15 -10.41 -4.74
CA THR A 38 -4.87 -10.96 -4.30
C THR A 38 -3.94 -9.82 -3.88
N ARG A 39 -3.03 -10.09 -2.95
CA ARG A 39 -2.05 -9.09 -2.46
C ARG A 39 -1.27 -8.42 -3.59
N ARG A 40 -0.87 -9.17 -4.62
CA ARG A 40 -0.20 -8.58 -5.80
C ARG A 40 -1.12 -7.70 -6.64
N GLN A 41 -2.40 -8.05 -6.80
CA GLN A 41 -3.36 -7.19 -7.49
C GLN A 41 -3.61 -5.90 -6.70
N ALA A 42 -3.75 -6.00 -5.38
CA ALA A 42 -3.86 -4.84 -4.50
C ALA A 42 -2.61 -3.95 -4.58
N LEU A 43 -1.40 -4.51 -4.51
CA LEU A 43 -0.17 -3.71 -4.60
C LEU A 43 -0.09 -2.95 -5.93
N LYS A 44 -0.46 -3.60 -7.04
CA LYS A 44 -0.55 -2.94 -8.35
C LYS A 44 -1.61 -1.85 -8.38
N SER A 45 -2.75 -2.04 -7.70
CA SER A 45 -3.85 -1.05 -7.66
C SER A 45 -3.47 0.23 -6.91
N TYR A 46 -2.49 0.19 -6.01
CA TYR A 46 -1.93 1.36 -5.31
C TYR A 46 -0.69 1.95 -5.98
N THR A 47 -0.10 1.27 -6.97
CA THR A 47 1.16 1.69 -7.60
C THR A 47 0.97 1.92 -9.10
N ILE A 48 1.36 0.96 -9.93
CA ILE A 48 1.40 1.10 -11.39
C ILE A 48 0.03 1.36 -12.03
N ASN A 49 -1.06 0.80 -11.49
CA ASN A 49 -2.39 1.03 -12.07
C ASN A 49 -2.84 2.48 -11.87
N ASN A 50 -2.54 3.09 -10.71
CA ASN A 50 -2.82 4.50 -10.49
C ASN A 50 -1.92 5.40 -11.34
N ALA A 51 -0.63 5.03 -11.51
CA ALA A 51 0.26 5.76 -12.41
C ALA A 51 -0.27 5.77 -13.85
N ARG A 52 -0.74 4.62 -14.36
CA ARG A 52 -1.38 4.52 -15.69
C ARG A 52 -2.65 5.35 -15.80
N MET A 53 -3.51 5.32 -14.78
CA MET A 53 -4.73 6.15 -14.77
C MET A 53 -4.42 7.65 -14.79
N ALA A 54 -3.24 8.04 -14.31
CA ALA A 54 -2.74 9.41 -14.35
C ALA A 54 -1.82 9.70 -15.55
N PHE A 55 -1.69 8.78 -16.51
CA PHE A 55 -0.77 8.88 -17.67
C PHE A 55 0.70 9.12 -17.28
N ALA A 56 1.11 8.63 -16.11
CA ALA A 56 2.44 8.81 -15.53
C ALA A 56 3.20 7.48 -15.38
N GLU A 57 2.80 6.45 -16.12
CA GLU A 57 3.40 5.12 -16.04
C GLU A 57 4.84 5.05 -16.52
N ASP A 58 5.29 5.98 -17.37
CA ASP A 58 6.67 6.06 -17.81
C ASP A 58 7.54 6.84 -16.81
N GLU A 59 6.92 7.58 -15.90
CA GLU A 59 7.60 8.41 -14.90
C GLU A 59 7.69 7.71 -13.52
N LYS A 60 6.64 6.99 -13.10
CA LYS A 60 6.53 6.40 -11.76
C LYS A 60 5.70 5.12 -11.69
N GLY A 61 5.49 4.62 -10.46
CA GLY A 61 4.60 3.48 -10.17
C GLY A 61 5.26 2.09 -10.21
N THR A 62 6.52 1.97 -10.62
CA THR A 62 7.33 0.74 -10.47
C THR A 62 8.78 1.09 -10.13
N LEU A 63 9.48 0.18 -9.47
CA LEU A 63 10.93 0.25 -9.30
C LEU A 63 11.60 -0.26 -10.57
N THR A 64 11.97 0.65 -11.47
CA THR A 64 12.57 0.33 -12.77
C THR A 64 13.52 1.47 -13.16
N PRO A 65 14.73 1.18 -13.69
CA PRO A 65 15.66 2.22 -14.10
C PRO A 65 15.03 3.24 -15.07
N GLY A 66 15.34 4.53 -14.86
CA GLY A 66 14.81 5.64 -15.66
C GLY A 66 13.57 6.33 -15.05
N LYS A 67 12.92 5.73 -14.05
CA LYS A 67 11.78 6.33 -13.32
C LYS A 67 12.23 7.14 -12.10
N LEU A 68 11.31 7.94 -11.57
CA LEU A 68 11.50 8.64 -10.30
C LEU A 68 11.84 7.66 -9.17
N ALA A 69 12.80 8.03 -8.34
CA ALA A 69 13.20 7.27 -7.15
C ALA A 69 12.25 7.56 -5.97
N ASP A 70 10.97 7.27 -6.19
CA ASP A 70 9.91 7.35 -5.17
C ASP A 70 9.72 5.96 -4.55
N VAL A 71 10.16 5.79 -3.31
CA VAL A 71 10.24 4.48 -2.64
C VAL A 71 9.72 4.57 -1.21
N THR A 72 8.87 3.64 -0.82
CA THR A 72 8.50 3.42 0.58
C THR A 72 9.01 2.05 1.01
N VAL A 73 9.71 2.00 2.15
CA VAL A 73 10.16 0.77 2.80
C VAL A 73 9.23 0.51 3.98
N LEU A 74 8.71 -0.71 4.04
CA LEU A 74 7.81 -1.16 5.10
C LEU A 74 8.57 -2.09 6.06
N SER A 75 8.20 -2.07 7.34
CA SER A 75 8.76 -2.93 8.38
C SER A 75 8.55 -4.42 8.09
N ASP A 76 7.47 -4.74 7.38
CA ASP A 76 7.01 -6.09 7.13
C ASP A 76 6.69 -6.34 5.65
N ASN A 77 6.83 -7.58 5.24
CA ASN A 77 6.43 -8.02 3.91
C ASN A 77 4.91 -8.23 3.86
N ILE A 78 4.17 -7.17 3.51
CA ILE A 78 2.70 -7.19 3.36
C ILE A 78 2.19 -8.20 2.32
N LEU A 79 3.06 -8.83 1.53
CA LEU A 79 2.70 -9.91 0.61
C LEU A 79 2.63 -11.29 1.28
N GLU A 80 3.22 -11.45 2.46
CA GLU A 80 3.42 -12.76 3.12
C GLU A 80 2.90 -12.83 4.56
N ILE A 81 2.97 -11.75 5.34
CA ILE A 81 2.53 -11.74 6.75
C ILE A 81 1.02 -12.06 6.89
N PRO A 82 0.54 -12.56 8.04
CA PRO A 82 -0.90 -12.70 8.30
C PRO A 82 -1.68 -11.41 7.98
N ALA A 83 -2.89 -11.54 7.43
CA ALA A 83 -3.63 -10.40 6.89
C ALA A 83 -3.98 -9.37 7.97
N ASP A 84 -4.34 -9.83 9.17
CA ASP A 84 -4.58 -9.03 10.36
C ASP A 84 -3.39 -8.13 10.75
N GLN A 85 -2.15 -8.59 10.54
CA GLN A 85 -0.91 -7.85 10.85
C GLN A 85 -0.58 -6.73 9.86
N ILE A 86 -1.23 -6.68 8.69
CA ILE A 86 -0.98 -5.64 7.67
C ILE A 86 -1.21 -4.23 8.22
N ARG A 87 -2.21 -4.07 9.11
CA ARG A 87 -2.55 -2.78 9.71
C ARG A 87 -1.50 -2.27 10.70
N ASP A 88 -0.69 -3.17 11.24
CA ASP A 88 0.34 -2.85 12.22
C ASP A 88 1.71 -2.57 11.57
N THR A 89 1.85 -2.88 10.28
CA THR A 89 3.05 -2.57 9.50
C THR A 89 3.37 -1.07 9.56
N GLN A 90 4.64 -0.74 9.75
CA GLN A 90 5.11 0.63 9.81
C GLN A 90 5.86 1.01 8.53
N VAL A 91 5.90 2.31 8.24
CA VAL A 91 6.82 2.85 7.24
C VAL A 91 8.17 3.09 7.92
N ASP A 92 9.19 2.38 7.47
CA ASP A 92 10.56 2.55 7.99
C ASP A 92 11.29 3.69 7.26
N LEU A 93 10.99 3.90 5.97
CA LEU A 93 11.66 4.90 5.14
C LEU A 93 10.74 5.37 4.00
N THR A 94 10.77 6.67 3.69
CA THR A 94 10.23 7.22 2.44
C THR A 94 11.30 8.02 1.73
N ILE A 95 11.53 7.69 0.47
CA ILE A 95 12.38 8.38 -0.48
C ILE A 95 11.47 9.01 -1.54
N LEU A 96 11.68 10.28 -1.84
CA LEU A 96 10.96 11.02 -2.86
C LEU A 96 11.97 11.68 -3.80
N GLY A 97 11.92 11.33 -5.09
CA GLY A 97 12.86 11.85 -6.09
C GLY A 97 14.33 11.55 -5.78
N GLY A 98 14.61 10.51 -4.99
CA GLY A 98 15.97 10.14 -4.56
C GLY A 98 16.39 10.71 -3.20
N GLU A 99 15.60 11.59 -2.59
CA GLU A 99 15.89 12.18 -1.28
C GLU A 99 15.09 11.51 -0.17
N VAL A 100 15.73 11.23 0.97
CA VAL A 100 15.04 10.69 2.15
C VAL A 100 14.20 11.81 2.77
N VAL A 101 12.88 11.69 2.68
CA VAL A 101 11.92 12.67 3.22
C VAL A 101 11.28 12.23 4.53
N TYR A 102 11.35 10.93 4.84
CA TYR A 102 10.87 10.38 6.10
C TYR A 102 11.72 9.19 6.50
N GLN A 103 12.05 9.13 7.79
CA GLN A 103 12.71 8.00 8.41
C GLN A 103 11.91 7.62 9.65
N GLY A 104 11.34 6.41 9.63
CA GLY A 104 10.63 5.84 10.76
C GLY A 104 11.57 5.55 11.93
N LYS A 105 11.00 5.34 13.11
CA LYS A 105 11.77 4.81 14.24
C LYS A 105 12.17 3.38 13.87
N ALA A 106 13.46 3.06 13.97
CA ALA A 106 13.96 1.73 13.67
C ALA A 106 13.11 0.67 14.38
N SER A 107 12.41 -0.15 13.59
CA SER A 107 11.69 -1.31 14.09
C SER A 107 12.75 -2.29 14.63
N SER A 108 12.89 -2.39 15.95
CA SER A 108 13.70 -3.44 16.58
C SER A 108 13.06 -4.76 16.20
N LYS A 109 13.69 -5.51 15.31
CA LYS A 109 13.37 -6.93 15.12
C LYS A 109 13.79 -7.74 16.34
#